data_AF-A0A7V1DSS2-F1
#
_entry.id   AF-A0A7V1DSS2-F1
#
_cell.length_a   1.000
_cell.length_b   1.000
_cell.length_c   1.000
_cell.angle_alpha   90.00
_cell.angle_beta   90.00
_cell.angle_gamma   90.00
#
_symmetry.space_group_name_H-M   'P 1'
#
loop_
_entity.id
_entity.type
_entity.pdbx_description
1 polymer ?
#
loop_
_entity_poly.entity_id
_entity_poly.type
_entity_poly.pdbx_seq_one_letter_code
_entity_poly.pdbx_strand_id
1 'polypeptide(L)'
;MRKSFLKQMQAKLLEMRRQLLREIDKDRQLGREVSKEGGMDSYDLASEERDREISFLLTDRDREKLQAIQDALDRIEEGTYGICESCEAEIAEGRLMALPFTRLCVSCQAQEEKQAKLQRRYDDDRAYRHLSATDIEEEN
;
A
#
# COMPACT_ATOMS: atom_id res chain seq x y z
N MET A 1 -9.32 -8.27 -24.65
CA MET A 1 -10.35 -8.60 -23.63
C MET A 1 -11.77 -8.37 -24.12
N ARG A 2 -12.76 -9.05 -23.51
CA ARG A 2 -14.19 -8.86 -23.80
C ARG A 2 -14.71 -7.56 -23.18
N LYS A 3 -15.50 -6.77 -23.93
CA LYS A 3 -16.11 -5.51 -23.45
C LYS A 3 -16.98 -5.68 -22.19
N SER A 4 -17.63 -6.83 -22.03
CA SER A 4 -18.42 -7.14 -20.83
C SER A 4 -17.55 -7.27 -19.58
N PHE A 5 -16.38 -7.88 -19.71
CA PHE A 5 -15.43 -8.05 -18.61
C PHE A 5 -14.85 -6.71 -18.16
N LEU A 6 -14.47 -5.84 -19.11
CA LEU A 6 -13.97 -4.50 -18.80
C LEU A 6 -15.00 -3.67 -18.00
N LYS A 7 -16.27 -3.70 -18.40
CA LYS A 7 -17.35 -3.04 -17.65
C LYS A 7 -17.51 -3.59 -16.23
N GLN A 8 -17.40 -4.92 -16.08
CA GLN A 8 -17.47 -5.56 -14.76
C GLN A 8 -16.31 -5.13 -13.87
N MET A 9 -15.08 -5.09 -14.39
CA MET A 9 -13.90 -4.67 -13.64
C MET A 9 -13.95 -3.18 -13.30
N GLN A 10 -14.38 -2.33 -14.23
CA GLN A 10 -14.59 -0.90 -13.99
C GLN A 10 -15.60 -0.66 -12.85
N ALA A 11 -16.75 -1.35 -12.87
CA ALA A 11 -17.73 -1.25 -11.80
C ALA A 11 -17.16 -1.71 -10.45
N LYS A 12 -16.37 -2.78 -10.45
CA LYS A 12 -15.69 -3.29 -9.24
C LYS A 12 -14.68 -2.28 -8.68
N LEU A 13 -13.85 -1.69 -9.54
CA LEU A 13 -12.87 -0.67 -9.16
C LEU A 13 -13.55 0.58 -8.57
N LEU A 14 -14.65 1.04 -9.18
CA LEU A 14 -15.43 2.18 -8.67
C LEU A 14 -16.09 1.88 -7.32
N GLU A 15 -16.58 0.66 -7.10
CA GLU A 15 -17.09 0.24 -5.80
C GLU A 15 -15.96 0.23 -4.76
N MET A 16 -14.81 -0.36 -5.08
CA MET A 16 -13.65 -0.39 -4.19
C MET A 16 -13.15 1.01 -3.81
N ARG A 17 -13.09 1.94 -4.78
CA ARG A 17 -12.75 3.35 -4.52
C ARG A 17 -13.73 3.99 -3.54
N ARG A 18 -15.04 3.78 -3.75
CA ARG A 18 -16.07 4.34 -2.87
C ARG A 18 -15.99 3.77 -1.46
N GLN A 19 -15.73 2.47 -1.32
CA GLN A 19 -15.56 1.82 -0.01
C GLN A 19 -14.34 2.38 0.72
N LEU A 20 -13.19 2.46 0.04
CA LEU A 20 -11.96 2.97 0.61
C LEU A 20 -12.09 4.42 1.10
N LEU A 21 -12.72 5.29 0.31
CA LEU A 21 -12.98 6.68 0.72
C LEU A 21 -13.86 6.78 1.96
N ARG A 22 -14.87 5.90 2.10
CA ARG A 22 -15.72 5.86 3.29
C ARG A 22 -14.96 5.39 4.52
N GLU A 23 -14.07 4.41 4.36
CA GLU A 23 -13.22 3.93 5.45
C GLU A 23 -12.29 5.05 5.94
N ILE A 24 -11.60 5.72 5.03
CA ILE A 24 -10.73 6.88 5.34
C ILE A 24 -11.52 7.97 6.07
N ASP A 25 -12.71 8.34 5.58
CA ASP A 25 -13.53 9.38 6.20
C ASP A 25 -13.99 8.99 7.62
N LYS A 26 -14.34 7.72 7.82
CA LYS A 26 -14.77 7.19 9.12
C LYS A 26 -13.61 7.22 10.13
N ASP A 27 -12.42 6.78 9.73
CA ASP A 27 -11.23 6.77 10.58
C ASP A 27 -10.84 8.20 10.98
N ARG A 28 -11.01 9.15 10.05
CA ARG A 28 -10.79 10.58 10.31
C ARG A 28 -11.78 11.19 11.30
N GLN A 29 -13.02 10.71 11.32
CA GLN A 29 -14.03 11.15 12.28
C GLN A 29 -13.74 10.59 13.68
N LEU A 30 -13.44 9.29 13.78
CA LEU A 30 -13.06 8.64 15.04
C LEU A 30 -11.84 9.30 15.67
N GLY A 31 -10.78 9.58 14.89
CA GLY A 31 -9.59 10.26 15.40
C GLY A 31 -9.85 11.66 15.97
N ARG A 32 -10.89 12.36 15.50
CA ARG A 32 -11.27 13.70 16.01
C ARG A 32 -12.05 13.64 17.33
N GLU A 33 -12.76 12.56 17.59
CA GLU A 33 -13.54 12.36 18.81
C GLU A 33 -12.61 12.02 19.99
N VAL A 34 -11.61 11.17 19.76
CA VAL A 34 -10.62 10.76 20.77
C VAL A 34 -9.80 11.95 21.29
N SER A 35 -9.40 12.89 20.43
CA SER A 35 -8.60 14.07 20.86
C SER A 35 -9.35 15.08 21.75
N LYS A 36 -10.66 14.91 22.00
CA LYS A 36 -11.45 15.84 22.82
C LYS A 36 -11.56 15.44 24.30
N GLU A 37 -11.21 14.22 24.67
CA GLU A 37 -11.42 13.70 26.02
C GLU A 37 -10.10 13.46 26.76
N GLY A 38 -9.74 14.39 27.66
CA GLY A 38 -8.96 14.05 28.87
C GLY A 38 -7.45 14.35 28.85
N GLY A 39 -6.94 14.77 30.01
CA GLY A 39 -5.52 15.00 30.25
C GLY A 39 -4.75 13.69 30.38
N MET A 40 -3.64 13.60 29.64
CA MET A 40 -2.84 12.39 29.49
C MET A 40 -1.72 12.30 30.51
N ASP A 41 -1.46 11.10 31.03
CA ASP A 41 -0.21 10.80 31.73
C ASP A 41 0.91 10.39 30.75
N SER A 42 2.12 10.10 31.27
CA SER A 42 3.27 9.72 30.42
C SER A 42 3.10 8.40 29.69
N TYR A 43 2.29 7.48 30.21
CA TYR A 43 2.00 6.20 29.57
C TYR A 43 0.97 6.38 28.45
N ASP A 44 -0.03 7.22 28.69
CA ASP A 44 -1.01 7.63 27.67
C ASP A 44 -0.31 8.31 26.49
N LEU A 45 0.67 9.18 26.75
CA LEU A 45 1.47 9.86 25.71
C LEU A 45 2.24 8.86 24.84
N ALA A 46 2.89 7.86 25.45
CA ALA A 46 3.61 6.84 24.70
C ALA A 46 2.68 5.95 23.86
N SER A 47 1.46 5.68 24.35
CA SER A 47 0.45 4.91 23.60
C SER A 47 -0.09 5.71 22.42
N GLU A 48 -0.45 6.97 22.63
CA GLU A 48 -0.97 7.83 21.55
C GLU A 48 0.04 8.06 20.42
N GLU A 49 1.33 8.25 20.73
CA GLU A 49 2.34 8.42 19.68
C GLU A 49 2.44 7.17 18.78
N ARG A 50 2.35 5.97 19.37
CA ARG A 50 2.30 4.72 18.60
C ARG A 50 1.03 4.62 17.76
N ASP A 51 -0.12 4.97 18.32
CA ASP A 51 -1.40 4.93 17.60
C ASP A 51 -1.42 5.93 16.43
N ARG A 52 -0.80 7.11 16.61
CA ARG A 52 -0.61 8.09 15.53
C ARG A 52 0.30 7.53 14.44
N GLU A 53 1.45 6.95 14.79
CA GLU A 53 2.37 6.34 13.82
C GLU A 53 1.66 5.25 12.99
N ILE A 54 0.91 4.37 13.66
CA ILE A 54 0.10 3.33 12.99
C ILE A 54 -0.93 3.98 12.05
N SER A 55 -1.62 5.04 12.49
CA SER A 55 -2.60 5.76 11.67
C SER A 55 -1.98 6.39 10.41
N PHE A 56 -0.78 6.97 10.51
CA PHE A 56 -0.05 7.49 9.36
C PHE A 56 0.29 6.38 8.35
N LEU A 57 0.81 5.25 8.81
CA LEU A 57 1.14 4.12 7.94
C LEU A 57 -0.09 3.53 7.23
N LEU A 58 -1.23 3.47 7.93
CA LEU A 58 -2.50 3.04 7.34
C LEU A 58 -2.97 4.03 6.26
N THR A 59 -2.89 5.33 6.56
CA THR A 59 -3.26 6.40 5.62
C THR A 59 -2.44 6.34 4.33
N ASP A 60 -1.14 6.10 4.42
CA ASP A 60 -0.28 6.02 3.24
C ASP A 60 -0.59 4.78 2.39
N ARG A 61 -0.86 3.62 3.01
CA ARG A 61 -1.32 2.43 2.29
C ARG A 61 -2.64 2.65 1.57
N ASP A 62 -3.58 3.36 2.20
CA ASP A 62 -4.87 3.67 1.59
C ASP A 62 -4.71 4.63 0.41
N ARG A 63 -3.80 5.60 0.50
CA ARG A 63 -3.45 6.49 -0.63
C ARG A 63 -2.85 5.71 -1.79
N GLU A 64 -1.87 4.83 -1.54
CA GLU A 64 -1.27 3.99 -2.58
C GLU A 64 -2.31 3.10 -3.27
N LYS A 65 -3.21 2.50 -2.48
CA LYS A 65 -4.30 1.68 -3.00
C LYS A 65 -5.29 2.51 -3.82
N LEU A 66 -5.64 3.70 -3.38
CA LEU A 66 -6.53 4.61 -4.12
C LEU A 66 -5.90 5.04 -5.45
N GLN A 67 -4.61 5.34 -5.44
CA GLN A 67 -3.86 5.64 -6.66
C GLN A 67 -3.83 4.45 -7.62
N ALA A 68 -3.53 3.24 -7.13
CA ALA A 68 -3.54 2.04 -7.97
C ALA A 68 -4.92 1.74 -8.59
N ILE A 69 -6.01 2.05 -7.86
CA ILE A 69 -7.38 1.95 -8.41
C ILE A 69 -7.61 2.99 -9.51
N GLN A 70 -7.14 4.23 -9.31
CA GLN A 70 -7.25 5.28 -10.33
C GLN A 70 -6.46 4.91 -11.58
N ASP A 71 -5.19 4.50 -11.44
CA ASP A 71 -4.35 4.07 -12.55
C ASP A 71 -5.00 2.89 -13.32
N ALA A 72 -5.65 1.97 -12.62
CA ALA A 72 -6.37 0.87 -13.24
C ALA A 72 -7.61 1.33 -14.03
N LEU A 73 -8.34 2.33 -13.55
CA LEU A 73 -9.45 2.94 -14.29
C LEU A 73 -8.95 3.65 -15.55
N ASP A 74 -7.86 4.42 -15.43
CA ASP A 74 -7.28 5.16 -16.56
C ASP A 74 -6.82 4.18 -17.66
N ARG A 75 -6.19 3.06 -17.28
CA ARG A 75 -5.82 1.98 -18.24
C ARG A 75 -7.02 1.31 -18.90
N ILE A 76 -8.19 1.26 -18.25
CA ILE A 76 -9.42 0.77 -18.88
C ILE A 76 -9.88 1.75 -19.97
N GLU A 77 -9.78 3.05 -19.70
CA GLU A 77 -10.14 4.11 -20.66
C GLU A 77 -9.19 4.15 -21.86
N GLU A 78 -7.89 3.99 -21.61
CA GLU A 78 -6.84 3.93 -22.64
C GLU A 78 -6.82 2.60 -23.41
N GLY A 79 -7.48 1.56 -22.90
CA GLY A 79 -7.53 0.23 -23.51
C GLY A 79 -6.29 -0.64 -23.28
N THR A 80 -5.40 -0.24 -22.36
CA THR A 80 -4.18 -0.98 -21.96
C THR A 80 -4.41 -1.90 -20.77
N TYR A 81 -5.63 -1.93 -20.21
CA TYR A 81 -5.96 -2.73 -19.03
C TYR A 81 -5.71 -4.24 -19.22
N GLY A 82 -5.03 -4.82 -18.25
CA GLY A 82 -4.65 -6.24 -18.20
C GLY A 82 -3.45 -6.61 -19.05
N ILE A 83 -2.64 -5.63 -19.43
CA ILE A 83 -1.28 -5.85 -19.93
C ILE A 83 -0.31 -5.60 -18.78
N CYS A 84 0.66 -6.50 -18.59
CA CYS A 84 1.70 -6.36 -17.58
C CYS A 84 2.66 -5.22 -17.94
N GLU A 85 2.87 -4.27 -17.04
CA GLU A 85 3.77 -3.13 -17.28
C GLU A 85 5.25 -3.52 -17.39
N SER A 86 5.64 -4.67 -16.84
CA SER A 86 7.05 -5.11 -16.84
C SER A 86 7.44 -5.97 -18.04
N CYS A 87 6.54 -6.84 -18.50
CA CYS A 87 6.85 -7.81 -19.56
C CYS A 87 5.89 -7.76 -20.75
N GLU A 88 4.94 -6.82 -20.74
CA GLU A 88 3.95 -6.59 -21.81
C GLU A 88 3.04 -7.78 -22.12
N ALA A 89 3.11 -8.84 -21.32
CA ALA A 89 2.25 -10.01 -21.46
C ALA A 89 0.85 -9.78 -20.87
N GLU A 90 -0.13 -10.51 -21.38
CA GLU A 90 -1.50 -10.48 -20.85
C GLU A 90 -1.55 -10.99 -19.39
N ILE A 91 -2.26 -10.25 -18.54
CA ILE A 91 -2.55 -10.62 -17.16
C ILE A 91 -3.77 -11.54 -17.17
N ALA A 92 -3.63 -12.73 -16.58
CA ALA A 92 -4.72 -13.71 -16.49
C ALA A 92 -6.00 -13.09 -15.88
N GLU A 93 -7.15 -13.32 -16.51
CA GLU A 93 -8.44 -12.79 -16.04
C GLU A 93 -8.74 -13.19 -14.58
N GLY A 94 -8.36 -14.41 -14.16
CA GLY A 94 -8.48 -14.86 -12.77
C GLY A 94 -7.74 -13.98 -11.76
N ARG A 95 -6.56 -13.45 -12.15
CA ARG A 95 -5.80 -12.51 -11.32
C ARG A 95 -6.48 -11.15 -11.27
N LEU A 96 -6.99 -10.64 -12.39
CA LEU A 96 -7.73 -9.38 -12.42
C LEU A 96 -9.05 -9.46 -11.66
N MET A 97 -9.70 -10.63 -11.65
CA MET A 97 -10.89 -10.87 -10.83
C MET A 97 -10.56 -10.82 -9.33
N ALA A 98 -9.41 -11.36 -8.91
CA ALA A 98 -8.96 -11.28 -7.52
C ALA A 98 -8.46 -9.87 -7.14
N LEU A 99 -7.57 -9.30 -7.96
CA LEU A 99 -6.89 -8.02 -7.76
C LEU A 99 -7.04 -7.14 -9.01
N PRO A 100 -8.16 -6.40 -9.15
CA PRO A 100 -8.46 -5.65 -10.37
C PRO A 100 -7.56 -4.42 -10.58
N PHE A 101 -6.86 -3.96 -9.54
CA PHE A 101 -5.93 -2.83 -9.65
C PHE A 101 -4.48 -3.27 -9.91
N THR A 102 -4.22 -4.58 -10.12
CA THR A 102 -2.85 -5.08 -10.34
C THR A 102 -2.28 -4.55 -11.66
N ARG A 103 -0.99 -4.21 -11.66
CA ARG A 103 -0.24 -3.75 -12.84
C ARG A 103 0.72 -4.80 -13.41
N LEU A 104 0.95 -5.88 -12.66
CA LEU A 104 1.91 -6.93 -13.01
C LEU A 104 1.22 -8.28 -13.13
N CYS A 105 1.81 -9.15 -13.94
CA CYS A 105 1.49 -10.57 -13.95
C CYS A 105 2.12 -11.28 -12.73
N VAL A 106 1.77 -12.57 -12.54
CA VAL A 106 2.25 -13.36 -11.37
C VAL A 106 3.76 -13.49 -11.34
N SER A 107 4.39 -13.74 -12.49
CA SER A 107 5.84 -13.92 -12.57
C SER A 107 6.58 -12.62 -12.24
N CYS A 108 6.19 -11.49 -12.85
CA CYS A 108 6.81 -10.19 -12.58
C CYS A 108 6.63 -9.77 -11.11
N GLN A 109 5.43 -9.95 -10.56
CA GLN A 109 5.16 -9.66 -9.14
C GLN A 109 6.06 -10.50 -8.22
N ALA A 110 6.22 -11.79 -8.49
CA ALA A 110 7.06 -12.66 -7.68
C ALA A 110 8.55 -12.26 -7.77
N GLN A 111 9.02 -11.76 -8.92
CA GLN A 111 10.38 -11.24 -9.05
C GLN A 111 10.57 -9.96 -8.24
N GLU A 112 9.62 -9.01 -8.31
CA GLU A 112 9.68 -7.75 -7.55
C GLU A 112 9.70 -8.02 -6.05
N GLU A 113 8.83 -8.91 -5.55
CA GLU A 113 8.81 -9.32 -4.15
C GLU A 113 10.12 -9.96 -3.70
N LYS A 114 10.73 -10.81 -4.56
CA LYS A 114 12.03 -11.42 -4.28
C LYS A 114 13.13 -10.37 -4.20
N GLN A 115 13.15 -9.40 -5.12
CA GLN A 115 14.12 -8.31 -5.12
C GLN A 115 13.95 -7.42 -3.89
N ALA A 116 12.73 -7.01 -3.56
CA ALA A 116 12.44 -6.24 -2.36
C ALA A 116 12.88 -6.95 -1.08
N LYS A 117 12.71 -8.28 -1.01
CA LYS A 117 13.17 -9.10 0.12
C LYS A 117 14.69 -9.13 0.26
N LEU A 118 15.41 -9.22 -0.86
CA LEU A 118 16.87 -9.17 -0.88
C LEU A 118 17.39 -7.80 -0.48
N GLN A 119 16.75 -6.74 -0.97
CA GLN A 119 17.12 -5.37 -0.67
C GLN A 119 16.93 -5.06 0.83
N ARG A 120 15.78 -5.44 1.42
CA ARG A 120 15.56 -5.30 2.86
C ARG A 120 16.63 -6.00 3.70
N ARG A 121 17.01 -7.23 3.31
CA ARG A 121 18.11 -7.95 3.99
C ARG A 121 19.43 -7.20 3.92
N TYR A 122 19.76 -6.64 2.76
CA TYR A 122 20.98 -5.86 2.59
C TYR A 122 20.97 -4.58 3.42
N ASP A 123 19.83 -3.89 3.45
CA ASP A 123 19.64 -2.66 4.24
C ASP A 123 19.76 -2.95 5.74
N ASP A 124 19.15 -4.05 6.22
CA ASP A 124 19.26 -4.51 7.60
C ASP A 124 20.71 -4.87 7.97
N ASP A 125 21.40 -5.65 7.13
CA ASP A 125 22.82 -6.01 7.32
C ASP A 125 23.72 -4.76 7.36
N ARG A 126 23.43 -3.77 6.52
CA ARG A 126 24.16 -2.49 6.48
C ARG A 126 23.91 -1.67 7.73
N ALA A 127 22.67 -1.58 8.20
CA ALA A 127 22.33 -0.88 9.45
C ALA A 127 23.08 -1.50 10.64
N TYR A 128 23.11 -2.84 10.72
CA TYR A 128 23.86 -3.56 11.76
C TYR A 128 25.35 -3.23 11.76
N ARG A 129 25.99 -3.17 10.58
CA ARG A 129 27.41 -2.79 10.48
C ARG A 129 27.65 -1.34 10.90
N HIS A 130 26.74 -0.43 10.57
CA HIS A 130 26.86 0.98 10.95
C HIS A 130 26.75 1.18 12.47
N LEU A 131 25.81 0.50 13.13
CA LEU A 131 25.67 0.49 14.59
C LEU A 131 26.96 -0.03 15.26
N SER A 132 27.51 -1.13 14.76
CA SER A 132 28.75 -1.70 15.32
C SER A 132 29.98 -0.79 15.18
N ALA A 133 29.99 0.13 14.21
CA ALA A 133 31.09 1.08 14.03
C ALA A 133 30.96 2.28 14.99
N THR A 134 29.74 2.76 15.23
CA THR A 134 29.49 3.87 16.18
C THR A 134 29.75 3.44 17.62
N ASP A 135 29.45 2.19 17.97
CA ASP A 135 29.70 1.64 19.32
C ASP A 135 31.22 1.54 19.62
N ILE A 136 32.08 1.44 18.60
CA ILE A 136 33.54 1.39 18.76
C ILE A 136 34.15 2.79 18.97
N GLU A 137 33.49 3.85 18.47
CA GLU A 137 33.97 5.23 18.61
C GLU A 137 33.63 5.85 19.98
N GLU A 138 32.59 5.37 20.67
CA GLU A 138 32.23 5.87 22.01
C GLU A 138 33.06 5.25 23.16
N GLU A 139 33.84 4.19 22.91
CA GLU A 139 34.71 3.53 23.90
C GLU A 139 36.19 4.01 23.89
N ASN A 140 36.58 4.97 23.04
CA ASN A 140 37.94 5.57 22.99
C ASN A 140 37.95 7.04 23.42
#